data_AF-A0A7X9HGU4-F1
#
_entry.id   AF-A0A7X9HGU4-F1
#
_cell.length_a   1.000
_cell.length_b   1.000
_cell.length_c   1.000
_cell.angle_alpha   90.00
_cell.angle_beta   90.00
_cell.angle_gamma   90.00
#
_symmetry.space_group_name_H-M   'P 1'
#
loop_
_entity.id
_entity.type
_entity.pdbx_description
1 polymer ?
#
loop_
_entity_poly.entity_id
_entity_poly.type
_entity_poly.pdbx_seq_one_letter_code
_entity_poly.pdbx_strand_id
1 'polypeptide(L)'
;MGNNYITLIKDNLNAANLSIFFFVIACLLTVFYFIRKAANEHIAKIVSTKKAKELLISQLTESLETIHRLNDKLVNQKEVLDSYEEDTLKEALATVRNVRSKYGIFSYLNNPELVKEIIFYYDGKLKLLEEMLELEEGSYNFQIEYHQKLLQFNRDLEHYKSDGNNTEEVIEYKRNILNELDKIRTQVSASLTNLKSKREEYYTELKNSQNMVIKLMNYLRNYKHRELDSKKFYPRYLAFV
;
A
#
# COMPACT_ATOMS: atom_id res chain seq x y z
N MET A 1 81.99 40.17 -26.81
CA MET A 1 80.70 39.65 -27.33
C MET A 1 80.09 38.50 -26.50
N GLY A 2 80.75 37.97 -25.46
CA GLY A 2 80.24 36.81 -24.69
C GLY A 2 79.11 37.07 -23.68
N ASN A 3 78.95 38.30 -23.18
CA ASN A 3 77.96 38.58 -22.13
C ASN A 3 76.50 38.62 -22.60
N ASN A 4 76.23 38.93 -23.88
CA ASN A 4 74.86 39.00 -24.40
C ASN A 4 74.23 37.63 -24.67
N TYR A 5 75.04 36.60 -24.93
CA TYR A 5 74.53 35.24 -25.16
C TYR A 5 74.12 34.54 -23.85
N ILE A 6 74.83 34.82 -22.75
CA ILE A 6 74.55 34.20 -21.45
C ILE A 6 73.25 34.77 -20.83
N THR A 7 72.99 36.08 -20.97
CA THR A 7 71.72 36.70 -20.56
C THR A 7 70.54 36.20 -21.39
N LEU A 8 70.69 36.10 -22.72
CA LEU A 8 69.61 35.60 -23.59
C LEU A 8 69.21 34.14 -23.27
N ILE A 9 70.18 33.29 -22.93
CA ILE A 9 69.94 31.90 -22.54
C ILE A 9 69.25 31.83 -21.16
N LYS A 10 69.63 32.70 -20.21
CA LYS A 10 69.01 32.78 -18.87
C LYS A 10 67.57 33.26 -18.92
N ASP A 11 67.28 34.27 -19.75
CA ASP A 11 65.94 34.83 -19.91
C ASP A 11 65.01 33.85 -20.63
N ASN A 12 65.51 33.12 -21.63
CA ASN A 12 64.76 32.04 -22.28
C ASN A 12 64.52 30.83 -21.36
N LEU A 13 65.48 30.47 -20.49
CA LEU A 13 65.28 29.42 -19.48
C LEU A 13 64.23 29.82 -18.44
N ASN A 14 64.26 31.08 -17.99
CA ASN A 14 63.28 31.61 -17.05
C ASN A 14 61.88 31.69 -17.68
N ALA A 15 61.76 32.12 -18.94
CA ALA A 15 60.50 32.14 -19.67
C ALA A 15 59.95 30.72 -19.90
N ALA A 16 60.81 29.75 -20.24
CA ALA A 16 60.43 28.34 -20.38
C ALA A 16 59.95 27.76 -19.04
N ASN A 17 60.67 28.01 -17.94
CA ASN A 17 60.27 27.57 -16.60
C ASN A 17 58.96 28.20 -16.14
N LEU A 18 58.72 29.47 -16.47
CA LEU A 18 57.46 30.16 -16.18
C LEU A 18 56.30 29.56 -16.99
N SER A 19 56.54 29.23 -18.27
CA SER A 19 55.54 28.59 -19.13
C SER A 19 55.16 27.17 -18.65
N ILE A 20 56.16 26.39 -18.21
CA ILE A 20 55.95 25.06 -17.62
C ILE A 20 55.18 25.18 -16.30
N PHE A 21 55.50 26.17 -15.47
CA PHE A 21 54.78 26.44 -14.22
C PHE A 21 53.31 26.77 -14.46
N PHE A 22 53.00 27.66 -15.41
CA PHE A 22 51.61 27.96 -15.79
C PHE A 22 50.89 26.75 -16.40
N PHE A 23 51.58 25.93 -17.18
CA PHE A 23 51.03 24.70 -17.73
C PHE A 23 50.69 23.68 -16.62
N VAL A 24 51.57 23.47 -15.65
CA VAL A 24 51.33 22.60 -14.50
C VAL A 24 50.14 23.09 -13.67
N ILE A 25 50.05 24.40 -13.42
CA ILE A 25 48.89 24.99 -12.72
C ILE A 25 47.59 24.78 -13.52
N ALA A 26 47.61 25.01 -14.84
CA ALA A 26 46.44 24.79 -15.69
C ALA A 26 46.00 23.32 -15.68
N CYS A 27 46.95 22.38 -15.70
CA CYS A 27 46.68 20.95 -15.55
C CYS A 27 46.09 20.61 -14.17
N LEU A 28 46.61 21.19 -13.08
CA LEU A 28 46.06 20.96 -11.73
C LEU A 28 44.65 21.54 -11.58
N LEU A 29 44.39 22.73 -12.12
CA LEU A 29 43.07 23.36 -12.08
C LEU A 29 42.03 22.58 -12.91
N THR A 30 42.43 22.04 -14.06
CA THR A 30 41.55 21.20 -14.89
C THR A 30 41.24 19.86 -14.20
N VAL A 31 42.24 19.19 -13.62
CA VAL A 31 42.02 17.98 -12.81
C VAL A 31 41.11 18.27 -11.62
N PHE A 32 41.33 19.37 -10.91
CA PHE A 32 40.49 19.79 -9.79
C PHE A 32 39.04 20.08 -10.23
N TYR A 33 38.86 20.72 -11.38
CA TYR A 33 37.54 20.96 -11.97
C TYR A 33 36.80 19.65 -12.27
N PHE A 34 37.46 18.66 -12.89
CA PHE A 34 36.85 17.36 -13.17
C PHE A 34 36.49 16.60 -11.89
N ILE A 35 37.36 16.59 -10.89
CA ILE A 35 37.09 15.97 -9.57
C ILE A 35 35.86 16.63 -8.93
N ARG A 36 35.81 17.97 -8.93
CA ARG A 36 34.68 18.72 -8.36
C ARG A 36 33.38 18.48 -9.10
N LYS A 37 33.42 18.41 -10.44
CA LYS A 37 32.24 18.11 -11.26
C LYS A 37 31.70 16.70 -10.97
N ALA A 38 32.56 15.69 -10.96
CA ALA A 38 32.17 14.31 -10.65
C ALA A 38 31.61 14.17 -9.22
N ALA A 39 32.22 14.86 -8.25
CA ALA A 39 31.71 14.91 -6.87
C ALA A 39 30.32 15.55 -6.80
N ASN A 40 30.09 16.66 -7.51
CA ASN A 40 28.79 17.32 -7.55
C ASN A 40 27.70 16.44 -8.17
N GLU A 41 28.00 15.73 -9.27
CA GLU A 41 27.07 14.79 -9.91
C GLU A 41 26.73 13.62 -8.97
N HIS A 42 27.73 13.08 -8.27
CA HIS A 42 27.53 12.03 -7.28
C HIS A 42 26.69 12.50 -6.08
N ILE A 43 26.96 13.71 -5.57
CA ILE A 43 26.15 14.33 -4.49
C ILE A 43 24.71 14.55 -4.96
N ALA A 44 24.50 15.04 -6.18
CA ALA A 44 23.15 15.25 -6.73
C ALA A 44 22.36 13.93 -6.80
N LYS A 45 23.00 12.83 -7.26
CA LYS A 45 22.40 11.49 -7.29
C LYS A 45 22.08 10.95 -5.89
N ILE A 46 22.95 11.20 -4.92
CA ILE A 46 22.69 10.85 -3.51
C ILE A 46 21.47 11.61 -2.98
N VAL A 47 21.41 12.92 -3.20
CA VAL A 47 20.32 13.78 -2.73
C VAL A 47 18.99 13.38 -3.37
N SER A 48 18.98 13.09 -4.68
CA SER A 48 17.76 12.63 -5.37
C SER A 48 17.27 11.29 -4.84
N THR A 49 18.20 10.34 -4.60
CA THR A 49 17.87 9.03 -4.02
C THR A 49 17.32 9.17 -2.61
N LYS A 50 17.93 10.03 -1.78
CA LYS A 50 17.46 10.30 -0.42
C LYS A 50 16.03 10.85 -0.42
N LYS A 51 15.75 11.86 -1.26
CA LYS A 51 14.39 12.42 -1.41
C LYS A 51 13.38 11.37 -1.86
N ALA A 52 13.75 10.50 -2.80
CA ALA A 52 12.88 9.42 -3.25
C ALA A 52 12.56 8.42 -2.12
N LYS A 53 13.56 8.07 -1.29
CA LYS A 53 13.35 7.22 -0.10
C LYS A 53 12.44 7.89 0.93
N GLU A 54 12.67 9.15 1.24
CA GLU A 54 11.84 9.93 2.19
C GLU A 54 10.38 9.97 1.74
N LEU A 55 10.15 10.27 0.45
CA LEU A 55 8.81 10.29 -0.13
C LEU A 55 8.14 8.91 -0.05
N LEU A 56 8.86 7.86 -0.42
CA LEU A 56 8.34 6.49 -0.37
C LEU A 56 7.96 6.08 1.06
N ILE A 57 8.83 6.34 2.04
CA ILE A 57 8.53 6.04 3.45
C ILE A 57 7.31 6.82 3.91
N SER A 58 7.20 8.10 3.55
CA SER A 58 6.03 8.92 3.88
C SER A 58 4.75 8.31 3.32
N GLN A 59 4.74 7.95 2.03
CA GLN A 59 3.59 7.35 1.36
C GLN A 59 3.21 5.99 1.97
N LEU A 60 4.20 5.16 2.31
CA LEU A 60 3.96 3.87 2.96
C LEU A 60 3.40 4.05 4.37
N THR A 61 3.92 5.02 5.13
CA THR A 61 3.46 5.31 6.48
C THR A 61 2.01 5.80 6.46
N GLU A 62 1.70 6.75 5.59
CA GLU A 62 0.34 7.28 5.39
C GLU A 62 -0.65 6.18 4.96
N SER A 63 -0.22 5.29 4.05
CA SER A 63 -1.06 4.17 3.65
C SER A 63 -1.30 3.18 4.80
N LEU A 64 -0.28 2.84 5.58
CA LEU A 64 -0.44 1.97 6.75
C LEU A 64 -1.35 2.60 7.80
N GLU A 65 -1.23 3.90 8.06
CA GLU A 65 -2.12 4.65 8.95
C GLU A 65 -3.57 4.63 8.45
N THR A 66 -3.76 4.82 7.15
CA THR A 66 -5.09 4.75 6.51
C THR A 66 -5.69 3.36 6.67
N ILE A 67 -4.92 2.30 6.40
CA ILE A 67 -5.37 0.92 6.59
C ILE A 67 -5.64 0.61 8.06
N HIS A 68 -4.85 1.14 8.99
CA HIS A 68 -5.10 0.97 10.42
C HIS A 68 -6.45 1.55 10.80
N ARG A 69 -6.71 2.81 10.43
CA ARG A 69 -8.00 3.49 10.66
C ARG A 69 -9.17 2.74 10.04
N LEU A 70 -9.02 2.24 8.81
CA LEU A 70 -10.07 1.48 8.13
C LEU A 70 -10.31 0.12 8.78
N ASN A 71 -9.26 -0.55 9.27
CA ASN A 71 -9.41 -1.77 10.06
C ASN A 71 -10.20 -1.50 11.35
N ASP A 72 -9.86 -0.44 12.07
CA ASP A 72 -10.59 -0.06 13.29
C ASP A 72 -12.07 0.21 12.98
N LYS A 73 -12.34 0.88 11.85
CA LYS A 73 -13.71 1.12 11.38
C LYS A 73 -14.45 -0.20 11.09
N LEU A 74 -13.82 -1.14 10.38
CA LEU A 74 -14.39 -2.46 10.06
C LEU A 74 -14.65 -3.30 11.32
N VAL A 75 -13.71 -3.28 12.27
CA VAL A 75 -13.86 -3.95 13.58
C VAL A 75 -15.06 -3.38 14.33
N ASN A 76 -15.18 -2.05 14.40
CA ASN A 76 -16.30 -1.39 15.06
C ASN A 76 -17.64 -1.66 14.34
N GLN A 77 -17.66 -1.69 13.00
CA GLN A 77 -18.85 -2.06 12.23
C GLN A 77 -19.32 -3.46 12.58
N LYS A 78 -18.41 -4.44 12.68
CA LYS A 78 -18.77 -5.79 13.10
C LYS A 78 -19.33 -5.83 14.53
N GLU A 79 -18.76 -5.07 15.45
CA GLU A 79 -19.20 -5.02 16.85
C GLU A 79 -20.58 -4.37 17.02
N VAL A 80 -20.88 -3.33 16.22
CA VAL A 80 -22.10 -2.53 16.34
C VAL A 80 -23.23 -3.03 15.43
N LEU A 81 -22.90 -3.41 14.19
CA LEU A 81 -23.87 -3.74 13.13
C LEU A 81 -23.93 -5.23 12.81
N ASP A 82 -22.99 -6.04 13.31
CA ASP A 82 -22.79 -7.45 12.92
C ASP A 82 -22.57 -7.63 11.40
N SER A 83 -22.07 -6.60 10.72
CA SER A 83 -21.79 -6.56 9.28
C SER A 83 -20.64 -5.61 8.96
N TYR A 84 -20.19 -5.62 7.71
CA TYR A 84 -19.20 -4.67 7.20
C TYR A 84 -19.82 -3.77 6.13
N GLU A 85 -19.52 -2.48 6.15
CA GLU A 85 -19.98 -1.56 5.11
C GLU A 85 -19.15 -1.75 3.84
N GLU A 86 -19.83 -1.94 2.72
CA GLU A 86 -19.25 -2.10 1.38
C GLU A 86 -18.30 -0.96 1.02
N ASP A 87 -18.69 0.30 1.27
CA ASP A 87 -17.87 1.48 0.99
C ASP A 87 -16.54 1.46 1.76
N THR A 88 -16.58 0.99 3.01
CA THR A 88 -15.37 0.90 3.86
C THR A 88 -14.42 -0.17 3.34
N LEU A 89 -14.96 -1.33 2.92
CA LEU A 89 -14.19 -2.39 2.29
C LEU A 89 -13.57 -1.93 0.97
N LYS A 90 -14.34 -1.22 0.13
CA LYS A 90 -13.87 -0.66 -1.15
C LYS A 90 -12.77 0.38 -0.96
N GLU A 91 -12.89 1.27 0.03
CA GLU A 91 -11.86 2.25 0.38
C GLU A 91 -10.56 1.55 0.83
N ALA A 92 -10.67 0.52 1.68
CA ALA A 92 -9.53 -0.26 2.14
C ALA A 92 -8.84 -1.00 0.99
N LEU A 93 -9.64 -1.65 0.12
CA LEU A 93 -9.15 -2.34 -1.08
C LEU A 93 -8.43 -1.39 -2.03
N ALA A 94 -9.01 -0.22 -2.31
CA ALA A 94 -8.38 0.78 -3.17
C ALA A 94 -7.03 1.23 -2.60
N THR A 95 -6.95 1.43 -1.29
CA THR A 95 -5.70 1.78 -0.60
C THR A 95 -4.65 0.68 -0.77
N VAL A 96 -4.99 -0.59 -0.51
CA VAL A 96 -4.08 -1.73 -0.68
C VAL A 96 -3.63 -1.88 -2.14
N ARG A 97 -4.56 -1.80 -3.10
CA ARG A 97 -4.28 -1.92 -4.55
C ARG A 97 -3.35 -0.81 -5.05
N ASN A 98 -3.55 0.43 -4.58
CA ASN A 98 -2.68 1.55 -4.90
C ASN A 98 -1.24 1.29 -4.44
N VAL A 99 -1.05 0.74 -3.25
CA VAL A 99 0.28 0.36 -2.76
C VAL A 99 0.88 -0.78 -3.58
N ARG A 100 0.09 -1.81 -3.88
CA ARG A 100 0.52 -2.96 -4.68
C ARG A 100 1.02 -2.56 -6.07
N SER A 101 0.35 -1.60 -6.71
CA SER A 101 0.78 -1.05 -8.01
C SER A 101 2.18 -0.42 -7.99
N LYS A 102 2.71 -0.12 -6.80
CA LYS A 102 3.99 0.55 -6.56
C LYS A 102 5.08 -0.38 -6.00
N TYR A 103 4.88 -1.70 -5.96
CA TYR A 103 5.91 -2.62 -5.43
C TYR A 103 7.28 -2.47 -6.12
N GLY A 104 7.32 -2.14 -7.41
CA GLY A 104 8.58 -1.93 -8.14
C GLY A 104 9.48 -0.86 -7.52
N ILE A 105 8.91 0.18 -6.92
CA ILE A 105 9.67 1.27 -6.28
C ILE A 105 10.12 0.94 -4.85
N PHE A 106 9.70 -0.19 -4.26
CA PHE A 106 10.11 -0.56 -2.90
C PHE A 106 11.59 -0.94 -2.82
N SER A 107 12.19 -1.30 -3.95
CA SER A 107 13.63 -1.51 -4.11
C SER A 107 14.46 -0.31 -3.62
N TYR A 108 13.93 0.92 -3.67
CA TYR A 108 14.62 2.10 -3.15
C TYR A 108 14.85 2.07 -1.62
N LEU A 109 14.11 1.26 -0.86
CA LEU A 109 14.34 1.12 0.58
C LEU A 109 15.65 0.37 0.89
N ASN A 110 16.33 -0.27 -0.06
CA ASN A 110 17.59 -1.00 0.19
C ASN A 110 17.56 -1.91 1.44
N ASN A 111 16.38 -2.42 1.82
CA ASN A 111 16.17 -3.28 2.98
C ASN A 111 15.22 -4.41 2.56
N PRO A 112 15.76 -5.52 2.03
CA PRO A 112 14.96 -6.61 1.45
C PRO A 112 13.98 -7.24 2.45
N GLU A 113 14.37 -7.38 3.72
CA GLU A 113 13.51 -7.95 4.75
C GLU A 113 12.31 -7.05 5.05
N LEU A 114 12.53 -5.74 5.21
CA LEU A 114 11.43 -4.79 5.40
C LEU A 114 10.49 -4.76 4.19
N VAL A 115 11.04 -4.77 2.98
CA VAL A 115 10.25 -4.82 1.74
C VAL A 115 9.40 -6.09 1.69
N LYS A 116 9.98 -7.24 2.04
CA LYS A 116 9.28 -8.53 2.08
C LYS A 116 8.15 -8.52 3.10
N GLU A 117 8.38 -8.00 4.31
CA GLU A 117 7.33 -7.91 5.33
C GLU A 117 6.18 -6.99 4.90
N ILE A 118 6.48 -5.84 4.28
CA ILE A 118 5.48 -4.90 3.76
C ILE A 118 4.64 -5.57 2.66
N ILE A 119 5.29 -6.21 1.68
CA ILE A 119 4.60 -6.90 0.59
C ILE A 119 3.71 -8.02 1.14
N PHE A 120 4.25 -8.86 2.02
CA PHE A 120 3.51 -9.96 2.63
C PHE A 120 2.25 -9.45 3.35
N TYR A 121 2.38 -8.36 4.11
CA TYR A 121 1.25 -7.73 4.78
C TYR A 121 0.19 -7.23 3.79
N TYR A 122 0.57 -6.46 2.77
CA TYR A 122 -0.38 -5.90 1.81
C TYR A 122 -1.04 -6.97 0.94
N ASP A 123 -0.33 -8.03 0.55
CA ASP A 123 -0.89 -9.14 -0.22
C ASP A 123 -1.88 -9.96 0.63
N GLY A 124 -1.53 -10.26 1.88
CA GLY A 124 -2.46 -10.90 2.82
C GLY A 124 -3.68 -10.04 3.07
N LYS A 125 -3.49 -8.71 3.19
CA LYS A 125 -4.58 -7.77 3.41
C LYS A 125 -5.51 -7.64 2.21
N LEU A 126 -4.96 -7.67 0.99
CA LEU A 126 -5.74 -7.64 -0.24
C LEU A 126 -6.69 -8.83 -0.28
N LYS A 127 -6.16 -10.04 -0.09
CA LYS A 127 -6.95 -11.27 -0.11
C LYS A 127 -8.08 -11.23 0.92
N LEU A 128 -7.76 -10.89 2.17
CA LEU A 128 -8.76 -10.78 3.24
C LEU A 128 -9.90 -9.82 2.86
N LEU A 129 -9.56 -8.62 2.39
CA LEU A 129 -10.56 -7.61 2.05
C LEU A 129 -11.39 -7.99 0.81
N GLU A 130 -10.82 -8.71 -0.16
CA GLU A 130 -11.54 -9.22 -1.33
C GLU A 130 -12.57 -10.27 -0.91
N GLU A 131 -12.18 -11.23 -0.09
CA GLU A 131 -13.10 -12.25 0.43
C GLU A 131 -14.21 -11.64 1.32
N MET A 132 -13.88 -10.64 2.14
CA MET A 132 -14.87 -9.90 2.92
C MET A 132 -15.88 -9.17 2.04
N LEU A 133 -15.43 -8.52 0.97
CA LEU A 133 -16.32 -7.82 0.04
C LEU A 133 -17.25 -8.79 -0.67
N GLU A 134 -16.71 -9.90 -1.18
CA GLU A 134 -17.51 -10.96 -1.82
C GLU A 134 -18.56 -11.55 -0.85
N LEU A 135 -18.21 -11.73 0.42
CA LEU A 135 -19.14 -12.20 1.45
C LEU A 135 -20.31 -11.24 1.64
N GLU A 136 -20.04 -9.93 1.78
CA GLU A 136 -21.07 -8.92 2.02
C GLU A 136 -21.94 -8.67 0.79
N GLU A 137 -21.35 -8.58 -0.40
CA GLU A 137 -22.10 -8.49 -1.66
C GLU A 137 -22.96 -9.74 -1.89
N GLY A 138 -22.42 -10.94 -1.60
CA GLY A 138 -23.15 -12.19 -1.65
C GLY A 138 -24.33 -12.23 -0.67
N SER A 139 -24.11 -11.76 0.57
CA SER A 139 -25.18 -11.64 1.57
C SER A 139 -26.27 -10.67 1.13
N TYR A 140 -25.91 -9.52 0.55
CA TYR A 140 -26.87 -8.54 0.07
C TYR A 140 -27.72 -9.09 -1.09
N ASN A 141 -27.08 -9.72 -2.08
CA ASN A 141 -27.76 -10.33 -3.22
C ASN A 141 -28.71 -11.45 -2.76
N PHE A 142 -28.25 -12.29 -1.83
CA PHE A 142 -29.08 -13.31 -1.18
C PHE A 142 -30.32 -12.67 -0.55
N GLN A 143 -30.16 -11.64 0.28
CA GLN A 143 -31.28 -10.96 0.94
C GLN A 143 -32.31 -10.40 -0.05
N ILE A 144 -31.87 -9.80 -1.16
CA ILE A 144 -32.77 -9.29 -2.22
C ILE A 144 -33.59 -10.44 -2.83
N GLU A 145 -32.92 -11.52 -3.24
CA GLU A 145 -33.59 -12.64 -3.91
C GLU A 145 -34.68 -13.25 -3.03
N TYR A 146 -34.39 -13.48 -1.74
CA TYR A 146 -35.38 -14.03 -0.82
C TYR A 146 -36.50 -13.04 -0.50
N HIS A 147 -36.20 -11.75 -0.37
CA HIS A 147 -37.23 -10.75 -0.14
C HIS A 147 -38.24 -10.70 -1.30
N GLN A 148 -37.76 -10.75 -2.54
CA GLN A 148 -38.61 -10.81 -3.73
C GLN A 148 -39.48 -12.07 -3.77
N LYS A 149 -38.91 -13.25 -3.48
CA LYS A 149 -39.64 -14.52 -3.39
C LYS A 149 -40.73 -14.48 -2.31
N LEU A 150 -40.42 -13.93 -1.13
CA LEU A 150 -41.40 -13.78 -0.05
C LEU A 150 -42.55 -12.83 -0.43
N LEU A 151 -42.25 -11.72 -1.12
CA LEU A 151 -43.28 -10.81 -1.62
C LEU A 151 -44.19 -11.48 -2.65
N GLN A 152 -43.61 -12.29 -3.56
CA GLN A 152 -44.38 -13.06 -4.53
C GLN A 152 -45.31 -14.05 -3.84
N PHE A 153 -44.78 -14.87 -2.93
CA PHE A 153 -45.60 -15.84 -2.19
C PHE A 153 -46.69 -15.19 -1.35
N ASN A 154 -46.43 -14.04 -0.73
CA ASN A 154 -47.45 -13.31 0.01
C ASN A 154 -48.58 -12.82 -0.92
N ARG A 155 -48.24 -12.29 -2.11
CA ARG A 155 -49.25 -11.88 -3.11
C ARG A 155 -50.08 -13.06 -3.60
N ASP A 156 -49.43 -14.18 -3.89
CA ASP A 156 -50.11 -15.40 -4.34
C ASP A 156 -51.07 -15.88 -3.24
N LEU A 157 -50.61 -15.96 -1.98
CA LEU A 157 -51.45 -16.35 -0.85
C LEU A 157 -52.63 -15.39 -0.60
N GLU A 158 -52.45 -14.09 -0.79
CA GLU A 158 -53.53 -13.09 -0.68
C GLU A 158 -54.57 -13.25 -1.80
N HIS A 159 -54.13 -13.46 -3.05
CA HIS A 159 -55.02 -13.74 -4.18
C HIS A 159 -55.91 -14.96 -3.89
N TYR A 160 -55.32 -16.06 -3.40
CA TYR A 160 -56.06 -17.27 -3.04
C TYR A 160 -56.93 -17.16 -1.78
N LYS A 161 -56.79 -16.09 -0.96
CA LYS A 161 -57.73 -15.79 0.13
C LYS A 161 -58.94 -14.99 -0.37
N SER A 162 -58.75 -14.15 -1.38
CA SER A 162 -59.80 -13.34 -2.03
C SER A 162 -60.82 -14.21 -2.78
N ASP A 163 -60.35 -15.25 -3.47
CA ASP A 163 -61.17 -16.00 -4.44
C ASP A 163 -62.20 -16.97 -3.84
N GLY A 164 -62.32 -17.06 -2.51
CA GLY A 164 -63.46 -17.67 -1.81
C GLY A 164 -63.74 -19.17 -2.04
N ASN A 165 -63.10 -19.82 -3.01
CA ASN A 165 -63.35 -21.20 -3.40
C ASN A 165 -62.32 -22.14 -2.79
N ASN A 166 -62.75 -22.91 -1.78
CA ASN A 166 -62.01 -24.04 -1.23
C ASN A 166 -62.16 -25.27 -2.15
N THR A 167 -61.41 -25.29 -3.25
CA THR A 167 -61.21 -26.51 -4.06
C THR A 167 -59.96 -27.26 -3.60
N GLU A 168 -59.90 -28.56 -3.88
CA GLU A 168 -58.78 -29.43 -3.50
C GLU A 168 -57.44 -28.94 -4.10
N GLU A 169 -57.48 -28.38 -5.32
CA GLU A 169 -56.35 -27.74 -5.99
C GLU A 169 -55.81 -26.51 -5.23
N VAL A 170 -56.69 -25.69 -4.65
CA VAL A 170 -56.29 -24.52 -3.85
C VAL A 170 -55.63 -24.95 -2.53
N ILE A 171 -56.07 -26.07 -1.95
CA ILE A 171 -55.46 -26.65 -0.75
C ILE A 171 -54.06 -27.19 -1.07
N GLU A 172 -53.92 -27.92 -2.19
CA GLU A 172 -52.63 -28.44 -2.65
C GLU A 172 -51.64 -27.31 -2.95
N TYR A 173 -52.09 -26.26 -3.63
CA TYR A 173 -51.26 -25.10 -3.94
C TYR A 173 -50.81 -24.36 -2.67
N LYS A 174 -51.72 -24.15 -1.69
CA LYS A 174 -51.37 -23.58 -0.38
C LYS A 174 -50.32 -24.42 0.34
N ARG A 175 -50.46 -25.75 0.31
CA ARG A 175 -49.46 -26.67 0.88
C ARG A 175 -48.10 -26.54 0.19
N ASN A 176 -48.08 -26.41 -1.14
CA ASN A 176 -46.84 -26.23 -1.90
C ASN A 176 -46.13 -24.91 -1.55
N ILE A 177 -46.85 -23.78 -1.46
CA ILE A 177 -46.25 -22.51 -1.01
C ILE A 177 -45.69 -22.63 0.40
N LEU A 178 -46.45 -23.23 1.34
CA LEU A 178 -45.97 -23.39 2.71
C LEU A 178 -44.70 -24.26 2.80
N ASN A 179 -44.61 -25.31 1.98
CA ASN A 179 -43.40 -26.13 1.88
C ASN A 179 -42.21 -25.34 1.31
N GLU A 180 -42.43 -24.52 0.28
CA GLU A 180 -41.38 -23.65 -0.27
C GLU A 180 -40.93 -22.57 0.73
N LEU A 181 -41.86 -21.98 1.48
CA LEU A 181 -41.55 -21.04 2.57
C LEU A 181 -40.71 -21.70 3.68
N ASP A 182 -41.00 -22.95 4.04
CA ASP A 182 -40.22 -23.70 5.03
C ASP A 182 -38.81 -24.05 4.53
N LYS A 183 -38.67 -24.40 3.25
CA LYS A 183 -37.36 -24.57 2.59
C LYS A 183 -36.55 -23.28 2.61
N ILE A 184 -37.17 -22.15 2.24
CA ILE A 184 -36.55 -20.83 2.31
C ILE A 184 -36.08 -20.53 3.72
N ARG A 185 -36.93 -20.72 4.73
CA ARG A 185 -36.59 -20.48 6.14
C ARG A 185 -35.37 -21.30 6.57
N THR A 186 -35.30 -22.55 6.14
CA THR A 186 -34.17 -23.44 6.42
C THR A 186 -32.88 -22.94 5.75
N GLN A 187 -32.96 -22.56 4.47
CA GLN A 187 -31.82 -22.02 3.71
C GLN A 187 -31.31 -20.70 4.32
N VAL A 188 -32.21 -19.78 4.66
CA VAL A 188 -31.87 -18.50 5.31
C VAL A 188 -31.18 -18.75 6.65
N SER A 189 -31.69 -19.65 7.49
CA SER A 189 -31.05 -19.98 8.78
C SER A 189 -29.63 -20.54 8.61
N ALA A 190 -29.42 -21.43 7.64
CA ALA A 190 -28.10 -21.99 7.34
C ALA A 190 -27.14 -20.91 6.83
N SER A 191 -27.57 -20.08 5.89
CA SER A 191 -26.78 -18.97 5.35
C SER A 191 -26.42 -17.95 6.44
N LEU A 192 -27.37 -17.56 7.30
CA LEU A 192 -27.11 -16.65 8.42
C LEU A 192 -26.09 -17.22 9.40
N THR A 193 -26.14 -18.52 9.68
CA THR A 193 -25.16 -19.18 10.55
C THR A 193 -23.76 -19.14 9.93
N ASN A 194 -23.64 -19.45 8.64
CA ASN A 194 -22.39 -19.38 7.91
C ASN A 194 -21.83 -17.95 7.85
N LEU A 195 -22.67 -16.96 7.52
CA LEU A 195 -22.30 -15.54 7.49
C LEU A 195 -21.75 -15.08 8.84
N LYS A 196 -22.43 -15.40 9.94
CA LYS A 196 -21.95 -15.07 11.29
C LYS A 196 -20.59 -15.70 11.58
N SER A 197 -20.42 -16.98 11.26
CA SER A 197 -19.14 -17.67 11.45
C SER A 197 -18.01 -17.02 10.65
N LYS A 198 -18.25 -16.71 9.37
CA LYS A 198 -17.25 -16.10 8.50
C LYS A 198 -16.90 -14.68 8.92
N ARG A 199 -17.89 -13.88 9.32
CA ARG A 199 -17.63 -12.54 9.86
C ARG A 199 -16.83 -12.60 11.16
N GLU A 200 -17.01 -13.61 12.00
CA GLU A 200 -16.21 -13.77 13.22
C GLU A 200 -14.75 -14.17 12.92
N GLU A 201 -14.54 -15.02 11.92
CA GLU A 201 -13.21 -15.36 11.39
C GLU A 201 -12.50 -14.09 10.89
N TYR A 202 -13.14 -13.31 10.01
CA TYR A 202 -12.58 -12.07 9.48
C TYR A 202 -12.36 -11.01 10.57
N TYR A 203 -13.25 -10.90 11.55
CA TYR A 203 -13.06 -10.03 12.70
C TYR A 203 -11.78 -10.36 13.48
N THR A 204 -11.55 -11.65 13.73
CA THR A 204 -10.32 -12.12 14.40
C THR A 204 -9.08 -11.79 13.57
N GLU A 205 -9.14 -12.00 12.26
CA GLU A 205 -8.05 -11.66 11.35
C GLU A 205 -7.78 -10.15 11.27
N LEU A 206 -8.82 -9.30 11.26
CA LEU A 206 -8.69 -7.85 11.31
C LEU A 206 -7.97 -7.40 12.58
N LYS A 207 -8.33 -7.95 13.74
CA LYS A 207 -7.66 -7.66 15.01
C LYS A 207 -6.19 -8.08 15.01
N ASN A 208 -5.90 -9.28 14.48
CA ASN A 208 -4.51 -9.73 14.34
C ASN A 208 -3.71 -8.83 13.38
N SER A 209 -4.34 -8.36 12.30
CA SER A 209 -3.76 -7.46 11.31
C SER A 209 -3.39 -6.09 11.89
N GLN A 210 -4.16 -5.55 12.86
CA GLN A 210 -3.83 -4.27 13.52
C GLN A 210 -2.44 -4.30 14.18
N ASN A 211 -2.09 -5.38 14.87
CA ASN A 211 -0.77 -5.53 15.50
C ASN A 211 0.35 -5.52 14.46
N MET A 212 0.13 -6.15 13.31
CA MET A 212 1.10 -6.17 12.21
C MET A 212 1.29 -4.79 11.59
N VAL A 213 0.22 -4.02 11.40
CA VAL A 213 0.30 -2.64 10.90
C VAL A 213 1.15 -1.77 11.82
N ILE A 214 0.88 -1.81 13.13
CA ILE A 214 1.63 -1.03 14.12
C ILE A 214 3.12 -1.42 14.11
N LYS A 215 3.41 -2.73 14.02
CA LYS A 215 4.78 -3.23 13.90
C LYS A 215 5.49 -2.67 12.66
N LEU A 216 4.83 -2.72 11.49
CA LEU A 216 5.38 -2.20 10.23
C LEU A 216 5.59 -0.69 10.26
N MET A 217 4.64 0.08 10.82
CA MET A 217 4.80 1.52 11.02
C MET A 217 6.03 1.84 11.89
N ASN A 218 6.23 1.08 12.97
CA ASN A 218 7.41 1.23 13.83
C ASN A 218 8.71 0.85 13.10
N TYR A 219 8.70 -0.19 12.27
CA TYR A 219 9.85 -0.57 11.45
C TYR A 219 10.20 0.51 10.42
N LEU A 220 9.22 1.09 9.73
CA LEU A 220 9.43 2.20 8.81
C LEU A 220 9.97 3.45 9.53
N ARG A 221 9.44 3.77 10.71
CA ARG A 221 9.92 4.89 11.53
C ARG A 221 11.38 4.69 11.97
N ASN A 222 11.72 3.49 12.45
CA ASN A 222 13.08 3.15 12.85
C ASN A 222 14.04 3.14 11.66
N TYR A 223 13.60 2.62 10.51
CA TYR A 223 14.36 2.65 9.26
C TYR A 223 14.65 4.09 8.83
N LYS A 224 13.63 4.97 8.83
CA LYS A 224 13.78 6.40 8.55
C LYS A 224 14.83 7.03 9.46
N HIS A 225 14.74 6.78 10.76
CA HIS A 225 15.66 7.37 11.72
C HIS A 225 17.11 6.92 11.53
N ARG A 226 17.33 5.63 11.25
CA ARG A 226 18.69 5.07 11.06
C ARG A 226 19.32 5.49 9.74
N GLU A 227 18.57 5.45 8.65
CA GLU A 227 19.12 5.61 7.29
C GLU A 227 19.04 7.04 6.76
N LEU A 228 18.10 7.86 7.25
CA LEU A 228 17.86 9.21 6.73
C LEU A 228 18.23 10.31 7.72
N ASP A 229 18.00 10.08 9.02
CA ASP A 229 18.28 11.07 10.07
C ASP A 229 19.68 10.93 10.67
N SER A 230 20.35 9.77 10.51
CA SER A 230 21.71 9.61 11.04
C SER A 230 22.68 10.54 10.29
N LYS A 231 23.22 11.49 11.06
CA LYS A 231 24.09 12.60 10.61
C LYS A 231 25.46 12.12 10.10
N LYS A 232 25.57 11.38 8.99
CA LYS A 232 26.84 11.16 8.26
C LYS A 232 26.63 10.97 6.76
N PHE A 233 25.95 11.92 6.11
CA PHE A 233 25.89 11.99 4.64
C PHE A 233 26.85 13.04 4.04
N TYR A 234 27.89 13.41 4.78
CA TYR A 234 29.06 14.01 4.14
C TYR A 234 29.98 12.86 3.71
N PRO A 235 30.30 12.76 2.42
CA PRO A 235 31.41 11.92 2.01
C PRO A 235 32.64 12.38 2.81
N ARG A 236 33.31 11.48 3.55
CA ARG A 236 34.49 11.81 4.37
C ARG A 236 35.58 12.58 3.60
N TYR A 237 35.55 12.51 2.28
CA TYR A 237 36.45 13.21 1.36
C TYR A 237 36.21 14.73 1.28
N LEU A 238 35.08 15.25 1.76
CA LEU A 238 34.80 16.69 1.88
C LEU A 238 35.26 17.29 3.23
N ALA A 239 35.72 16.47 4.17
CA ALA A 239 36.28 16.95 5.44
C ALA A 239 37.77 17.37 5.33
N PHE A 240 38.34 17.29 4.13
CA PHE A 240 39.73 17.67 3.82
C PHE A 240 39.82 18.91 2.90
N VAL A 241 38.73 19.66 2.74
CA VAL A 241 38.74 21.02 2.15
C VAL A 241 38.60 22.01 3.30
#